data_AF-A0A5J6PEV3-F1
#
_entry.id   AF-A0A5J6PEV3-F1
#
_cell.length_a   1.000
_cell.length_b   1.000
_cell.length_c   1.000
_cell.angle_alpha   90.00
_cell.angle_beta   90.00
_cell.angle_gamma   90.00
#
_symmetry.space_group_name_H-M   'P 1'
#
loop_
_entity.id
_entity.type
_entity.pdbx_description
1 polymer ?
#
loop_
_entity_poly.entity_id
_entity_poly.type
_entity_poly.pdbx_seq_one_letter_code
_entity_poly.pdbx_strand_id
1 'polypeptide(L)'
;MLPFIEKKLQDNRLVVDGALSQHGNARVKVEQDIAFLSDRISAMQSHPRPNTMLIEHYQSMLKSRESVLKWLLDGCDDETSSLPSKRTA
;
A
#
# COMPACT_ATOMS: atom_id res chain seq x y z
N MET A 1 34.34 17.96 -8.50
CA MET A 1 33.86 16.79 -9.28
C MET A 1 33.44 15.74 -8.27
N LEU A 2 32.14 15.59 -8.00
CA LEU A 2 31.64 14.64 -6.98
C LEU A 2 31.47 13.26 -7.62
N PRO A 3 32.04 12.18 -7.07
CA PRO A 3 31.90 10.85 -7.63
C PRO A 3 30.54 10.25 -7.25
N PHE A 4 29.79 9.84 -8.27
CA PHE A 4 29.16 8.52 -8.34
C PHE A 4 28.36 8.07 -7.10
N ILE A 5 27.11 8.52 -7.00
CA ILE A 5 26.07 7.74 -6.33
C ILE A 5 25.31 6.98 -7.42
N GLU A 6 25.93 5.95 -7.97
CA GLU A 6 25.17 4.81 -8.48
C GLU A 6 24.72 3.98 -7.28
N LYS A 7 23.45 4.09 -6.89
CA LYS A 7 22.85 3.06 -6.04
C LYS A 7 21.39 2.81 -6.42
N LYS A 8 21.26 1.92 -7.40
CA LYS A 8 20.21 0.93 -7.62
C LYS A 8 18.78 1.47 -7.61
N LEU A 9 18.33 1.88 -8.80
CA LEU A 9 16.97 1.63 -9.27
C LEU A 9 16.72 0.13 -9.09
N GLN A 10 16.11 -0.26 -7.97
CA GLN A 10 15.68 -1.64 -7.79
C GLN A 10 14.52 -1.85 -8.75
N ASP A 11 14.80 -2.66 -9.77
CA ASP A 11 13.86 -3.28 -10.66
C ASP A 11 12.69 -3.90 -9.86
N ASN A 12 11.61 -3.14 -9.65
CA ASN A 12 10.32 -3.70 -9.24
C ASN A 12 9.62 -4.39 -10.43
N ARG A 13 10.39 -5.02 -11.31
CA ARG A 13 9.90 -5.92 -12.36
C ARG A 13 9.78 -7.31 -11.77
N LEU A 14 8.86 -7.46 -10.82
CA LEU A 14 8.30 -8.76 -10.48
C LEU A 14 7.45 -9.19 -11.68
N VAL A 15 8.09 -9.87 -12.63
CA VAL A 15 7.41 -10.74 -13.58
C VAL A 15 6.80 -11.84 -12.73
N VAL A 16 5.52 -11.68 -12.39
CA VAL A 16 4.72 -12.76 -11.82
C VAL A 16 3.80 -13.25 -12.93
N ASP A 17 4.02 -14.52 -13.25
CA ASP A 17 3.29 -15.37 -14.17
C ASP A 17 1.77 -15.17 -14.11
N GLY A 18 1.13 -15.41 -15.26
CA GLY A 18 -0.21 -14.96 -15.60
C GLY A 18 -1.29 -15.17 -14.55
N ALA A 19 -2.18 -14.17 -14.47
CA ALA A 19 -3.43 -14.11 -13.70
C ALA A 19 -3.32 -13.68 -12.22
N LEU A 20 -2.74 -12.50 -11.97
CA LEU A 20 -3.13 -11.71 -10.80
C LEU A 20 -4.21 -10.72 -11.23
N SER A 21 -5.41 -10.86 -10.68
CA SER A 21 -6.44 -9.83 -10.77
C SER A 21 -5.83 -8.49 -10.37
N GLN A 22 -6.19 -7.40 -11.07
CA GLN A 22 -5.65 -6.06 -10.84
C GLN A 22 -5.70 -5.64 -9.35
N HIS A 23 -6.66 -6.19 -8.59
CA HIS A 23 -6.83 -6.02 -7.15
C HIS A 23 -5.76 -6.73 -6.30
N GLY A 24 -5.31 -7.94 -6.67
CA GLY A 24 -4.26 -8.66 -5.95
C GLY A 24 -2.91 -7.93 -6.01
N ASN A 25 -2.60 -7.32 -7.15
CA ASN A 25 -1.38 -6.50 -7.30
C ASN A 25 -1.47 -5.19 -6.50
N ALA A 26 -2.67 -4.57 -6.44
CA ALA A 26 -2.89 -3.36 -5.66
C ALA A 26 -2.75 -3.62 -4.15
N ARG A 27 -3.30 -4.72 -3.64
CA ARG A 27 -3.20 -5.09 -2.22
C ARG A 27 -1.75 -5.27 -1.77
N VAL A 28 -0.97 -6.08 -2.50
CA VAL A 28 0.44 -6.34 -2.17
C VAL A 28 1.25 -5.05 -2.13
N LYS A 29 1.02 -4.13 -3.09
CA LYS A 29 1.68 -2.82 -3.10
C LYS A 29 1.30 -1.97 -1.89
N VAL A 30 0.03 -1.93 -1.51
CA VAL A 30 -0.42 -1.16 -0.35
C VAL A 30 0.15 -1.75 0.96
N GLU A 31 0.21 -3.06 1.09
CA GLU A 31 0.85 -3.73 2.24
C GLU A 31 2.35 -3.40 2.32
N GLN A 32 3.06 -3.40 1.18
CA GLN A 32 4.47 -2.98 1.11
C GLN A 32 4.66 -1.51 1.49
N ASP A 33 3.79 -0.62 1.01
CA ASP A 33 3.81 0.80 1.36
C ASP A 33 3.60 1.01 2.87
N ILE A 34 2.67 0.27 3.49
CA ILE A 34 2.40 0.33 4.94
C ILE A 34 3.64 -0.11 5.73
N ALA A 35 4.27 -1.23 5.35
CA ALA A 35 5.48 -1.70 6.01
C ALA A 35 6.62 -0.66 5.89
N PHE A 36 6.85 -0.13 4.69
CA PHE A 36 7.87 0.90 4.46
C PHE A 36 7.61 2.16 5.29
N LEU A 37 6.38 2.67 5.29
CA LEU A 37 6.04 3.89 6.02
C LEU A 37 6.18 3.69 7.53
N SER A 38 5.78 2.54 8.05
CA SER A 38 5.91 2.20 9.48
C SER A 38 7.38 2.19 9.91
N ASP A 39 8.22 1.45 9.19
CA ASP A 39 9.66 1.38 9.46
C ASP A 39 10.32 2.76 9.37
N ARG A 40 9.92 3.55 8.36
CA ARG A 40 10.49 4.89 8.16
C ARG A 40 10.09 5.86 9.26
N ILE A 41 8.85 5.81 9.74
CA ILE A 41 8.38 6.62 10.86
C ILE A 41 9.14 6.26 12.13
N SER A 42 9.29 4.97 12.45
CA SER A 42 10.06 4.52 13.62
C SER A 42 11.51 4.98 13.55
N ALA A 43 12.16 4.86 12.39
CA ALA A 43 13.51 5.36 12.19
C ALA A 43 13.62 6.88 12.42
N MET A 44 12.66 7.67 11.91
CA MET A 44 12.65 9.12 12.11
C MET A 44 12.40 9.53 13.57
N GLN A 45 11.54 8.80 14.29
CA GLN A 45 11.26 9.02 15.70
C GLN A 45 12.46 8.69 16.61
N SER A 46 13.28 7.72 16.21
CA SER A 46 14.50 7.35 16.95
C SER A 46 15.64 8.36 16.82
N HIS A 47 15.52 9.35 15.93
CA HIS A 47 16.58 10.32 15.68
C HIS A 47 16.73 11.30 16.86
N PRO A 48 17.96 11.72 17.25
CA PRO A 48 18.17 12.62 18.39
C PRO A 48 17.46 13.97 18.30
N ARG A 49 17.11 14.41 17.08
CA ARG A 49 16.31 15.61 16.80
C ARG A 49 15.26 15.26 15.74
N PRO A 50 14.10 14.72 16.14
CA PRO A 50 13.07 14.29 15.20
C PRO A 50 12.44 15.52 14.52
N ASN A 51 12.26 15.44 13.20
CA ASN A 51 11.48 16.43 12.46
C ASN A 51 10.00 16.07 12.56
N THR A 52 9.28 16.71 13.49
CA THR A 52 7.89 16.39 13.80
C THR A 52 6.97 16.61 12.60
N MET A 53 7.15 17.69 11.82
CA MET A 53 6.31 17.93 10.63
C MET A 53 6.47 16.83 9.58
N LEU A 54 7.70 16.34 9.38
CA LEU A 54 7.95 15.25 8.43
C LEU A 54 7.35 13.94 8.94
N ILE A 55 7.46 13.67 10.25
CA ILE A 55 6.85 12.50 10.88
C ILE A 55 5.32 12.53 10.73
N GLU A 56 4.69 13.67 11.03
CA GLU A 56 3.24 13.87 10.87
C GLU A 56 2.79 13.67 9.42
N HIS A 57 3.57 14.17 8.45
CA HIS A 57 3.30 13.94 7.04
C HIS A 57 3.30 12.46 6.68
N TYR A 58 4.31 11.71 7.14
CA TYR A 58 4.39 10.26 6.89
C TYR A 58 3.29 9.49 7.63
N GLN A 59 2.90 9.91 8.83
CA GLN A 59 1.77 9.33 9.57
C GLN A 59 0.45 9.54 8.82
N SER A 60 0.24 10.71 8.22
CA SER A 60 -0.91 10.99 7.36
C SER A 60 -0.93 10.07 6.12
N MET A 61 0.22 9.88 5.49
CA MET A 61 0.37 8.93 4.38
C MET A 61 0.07 7.48 4.82
N LEU A 62 0.59 7.04 5.97
CA LEU A 62 0.36 5.70 6.52
C LEU A 62 -1.14 5.47 6.72
N LYS A 63 -1.82 6.41 7.37
CA LYS A 63 -3.28 6.35 7.58
C LYS A 63 -4.06 6.27 6.26
N SER A 64 -3.61 6.98 5.22
CA SER A 64 -4.20 6.87 3.88
C SER A 64 -4.05 5.45 3.31
N ARG A 65 -2.85 4.84 3.41
CA ARG A 65 -2.63 3.48 2.91
C ARG A 65 -3.41 2.43 3.68
N GLU A 66 -3.47 2.53 5.01
CA GLU A 66 -4.31 1.66 5.85
C GLU A 66 -5.80 1.72 5.45
N SER A 67 -6.29 2.92 5.14
CA SER A 67 -7.67 3.11 4.68
C SER A 67 -7.92 2.44 3.32
N VAL A 68 -6.96 2.53 2.40
CA VAL A 68 -7.04 1.84 1.10
C VAL A 68 -6.95 0.33 1.28
N LEU A 69 -6.08 -0.17 2.16
CA LEU A 69 -5.98 -1.60 2.44
C LEU A 69 -7.31 -2.12 2.98
N LYS A 70 -7.91 -1.41 3.94
CA LYS A 70 -9.22 -1.74 4.46
C LYS A 70 -10.27 -1.80 3.35
N TRP A 71 -10.32 -0.80 2.48
CA TRP A 71 -11.25 -0.79 1.34
C TRP A 71 -11.02 -1.97 0.37
N LEU A 72 -9.76 -2.32 0.10
CA LEU A 72 -9.40 -3.48 -0.74
C LEU A 72 -9.81 -4.82 -0.12
N LEU A 73 -9.81 -4.92 1.21
CA LEU A 73 -10.27 -6.09 1.94
C LEU A 73 -11.80 -6.16 1.97
N ASP A 74 -12.46 -5.06 2.30
CA ASP A 74 -13.93 -4.96 2.38
C ASP A 74 -14.58 -5.18 0.99
N GLY A 75 -13.96 -4.71 -0.09
CA GLY A 75 -14.44 -4.90 -1.47
C GLY A 75 -14.20 -6.31 -2.04
N CYS A 76 -13.55 -7.21 -1.30
CA CYS A 76 -13.33 -8.59 -1.72
C CYS A 76 -14.46 -9.55 -1.27
N ASP A 77 -15.36 -9.09 -0.39
CA ASP A 77 -16.47 -9.88 0.18
C ASP A 77 -17.80 -9.75 -0.60
N ASP A 78 -17.85 -8.95 -1.67
CA ASP A 78 -19.09 -8.63 -2.41
C ASP A 78 -19.48 -9.67 -3.49
N GLU A 79 -19.39 -10.97 -3.14
CA GLU A 79 -19.80 -12.08 -4.02
C GLU A 79 -21.05 -12.83 -3.54
N THR A 80 -21.87 -12.28 -2.62
CA THR A 80 -23.15 -12.93 -2.24
C THR A 80 -24.22 -11.96 -1.70
N SER A 81 -24.80 -11.12 -2.57
CA SER A 81 -26.14 -10.56 -2.31
C SER A 81 -27.05 -10.88 -3.49
N SER A 82 -27.46 -12.15 -3.49
CA SER A 82 -28.53 -12.78 -4.26
C SER A 82 -29.62 -11.82 -4.76
N LEU A 83 -29.72 -11.67 -6.08
CA LEU A 83 -30.94 -11.18 -6.73
C LEU A 83 -31.98 -12.32 -6.76
N PRO A 84 -33.14 -12.24 -6.07
CA PRO A 84 -34.31 -12.97 -6.53
C PRO A 84 -34.98 -12.13 -7.63
N SER A 85 -34.55 -12.34 -8.87
CA SER A 85 -35.34 -11.92 -10.04
C SER A 85 -36.60 -12.79 -10.11
N LYS A 86 -37.64 -12.42 -9.35
CA LYS A 86 -39.00 -12.92 -9.56
C LYS A 86 -39.75 -11.90 -10.41
N ARG A 87 -39.57 -12.00 -11.73
CA ARG A 87 -40.57 -11.51 -12.69
C ARG A 87 -41.67 -12.58 -12.78
N THR A 88 -42.74 -12.41 -12.02
CA THR A 88 -44.00 -13.14 -12.27
C THR A 88 -44.68 -12.54 -13.49
N ALA A 89 -45.04 -13.42 -14.40
CA ALA A 89 -45.79 -13.18 -15.64
C ALA A 89 -47.26 -12.82 -15.38
#